data_AF-A0A8T9QCM2-F1
#
_entry.id   AF-A0A8T9QCM2-F1
#
_cell.length_a   1.000
_cell.length_b   1.000
_cell.length_c   1.000
_cell.angle_alpha   90.00
_cell.angle_beta   90.00
_cell.angle_gamma   90.00
#
_symmetry.space_group_name_H-M   'P 1'
#
loop_
_entity.id
_entity.type
_entity.pdbx_description
1 polymer ?
#
loop_
_entity_poly.entity_id
_entity_poly.type
_entity_poly.pdbx_seq_one_letter_code
_entity_poly.pdbx_strand_id
1 'polypeptide(L)'
;MRLFRTPLCHAAALLALVDLNACSEKTEVSPEQVSCGTQATVRLCPGYTMMCLTEHTTLELADGTRLHPRGPLWSAYLPKQVGGQVLSIGYRLSRPEGIPEEGVVYSEITCLKPVDRRGTTAPSAGNR
;
A
#
# COMPACT_ATOMS: atom_id res chain seq x y z
N MET A 1 47.76 -14.61 -36.41
CA MET A 1 48.54 -15.84 -36.22
C MET A 1 47.58 -17.01 -36.05
N ARG A 2 47.73 -18.05 -36.88
CA ARG A 2 46.98 -19.31 -36.78
C ARG A 2 47.54 -20.15 -35.62
N LEU A 3 46.70 -20.95 -34.98
CA LEU A 3 46.92 -22.39 -34.87
C LEU A 3 45.62 -23.09 -34.46
N PHE A 4 45.20 -23.98 -35.35
CA PHE A 4 44.10 -24.91 -35.24
C PHE A 4 44.31 -25.90 -34.09
N ARG A 5 43.22 -26.28 -33.42
CA ARG A 5 43.11 -27.61 -32.82
C ARG A 5 41.64 -28.02 -32.75
N THR A 6 41.20 -28.72 -33.78
CA THR A 6 40.12 -29.70 -33.69
C THR A 6 40.64 -30.96 -33.00
N PRO A 7 39.78 -31.64 -32.25
CA PRO A 7 39.70 -33.08 -32.49
C PRO A 7 38.26 -33.58 -32.56
N LEU A 8 38.04 -34.31 -33.66
CA LEU A 8 37.26 -35.54 -33.77
C LEU A 8 35.87 -35.58 -33.12
N CYS A 9 34.86 -35.43 -33.99
CA CYS A 9 33.67 -36.27 -33.94
C CYS A 9 34.09 -37.75 -33.91
N HIS A 10 33.46 -38.58 -33.07
CA HIS A 10 32.54 -39.63 -33.53
C HIS A 10 32.02 -40.45 -32.35
N ALA A 11 30.77 -40.87 -32.54
CA ALA A 11 30.06 -41.93 -31.85
C ALA A 11 29.58 -41.59 -30.43
N ALA A 12 28.38 -41.93 -30.02
CA ALA A 12 27.18 -42.47 -30.65
C ALA A 12 26.19 -42.55 -29.49
N ALA A 13 24.88 -42.38 -29.75
CA ALA A 13 23.80 -42.89 -28.89
C ALA A 13 23.67 -42.11 -27.54
N LEU A 14 22.52 -41.70 -27.02
CA LEU A 14 21.12 -42.03 -27.20
C LEU A 14 20.30 -40.85 -26.62
N LEU A 15 19.08 -40.71 -27.14
CA LEU A 15 17.93 -40.00 -26.58
C LEU A 15 17.96 -39.75 -25.06
N ALA A 16 17.89 -38.48 -24.68
CA ALA A 16 17.03 -38.00 -23.60
C ALA A 16 16.84 -36.48 -23.73
N LEU A 17 15.73 -36.09 -24.37
CA LEU A 17 15.11 -34.79 -24.14
C LEU A 17 14.81 -34.69 -22.64
N VAL A 18 15.61 -33.94 -21.91
CA VAL A 18 15.23 -33.44 -20.60
C VAL A 18 15.35 -31.93 -20.67
N ASP A 19 14.25 -31.32 -21.10
CA ASP A 19 13.96 -29.92 -20.89
C ASP A 19 14.08 -29.59 -19.40
N LEU A 20 15.26 -29.14 -18.98
CA LEU A 20 15.44 -28.39 -17.74
C LEU A 20 15.34 -26.89 -18.05
N ASN A 21 14.32 -26.51 -18.83
CA ASN A 21 13.75 -25.16 -18.77
C ASN A 21 12.84 -25.08 -17.54
N ALA A 22 13.46 -25.17 -16.36
CA ALA A 22 12.85 -24.72 -15.12
C ALA A 22 13.63 -23.51 -14.61
N CYS A 23 13.84 -22.51 -15.49
CA CYS A 23 13.77 -21.13 -15.04
C CYS A 23 12.33 -20.94 -14.57
N SER A 24 12.09 -21.29 -13.31
CA SER A 24 10.92 -20.85 -12.57
C SER A 24 10.92 -19.33 -12.72
N GLU A 25 10.07 -18.80 -13.60
CA GLU A 25 9.76 -17.39 -13.61
C GLU A 25 9.44 -17.05 -12.16
N LYS A 26 10.34 -16.30 -11.53
CA LYS A 26 10.01 -15.59 -10.32
C LYS A 26 9.00 -14.57 -10.80
N THR A 27 7.73 -14.94 -10.82
CA THR A 27 6.64 -13.99 -10.98
C THR A 27 6.86 -13.00 -9.85
N GLU A 28 7.43 -11.85 -10.20
CA GLU A 28 7.52 -10.73 -9.30
C GLU A 28 6.06 -10.40 -9.02
N VAL A 29 5.58 -10.88 -7.87
CA VAL A 29 4.25 -10.56 -7.38
C VAL A 29 4.32 -9.07 -7.10
N SER A 30 4.03 -8.28 -8.14
CA SER A 30 3.94 -6.83 -8.05
C SER A 30 3.03 -6.58 -6.85
N PRO A 31 3.50 -5.89 -5.80
CA PRO A 31 2.74 -5.77 -4.57
C PRO A 31 1.41 -5.16 -4.97
N GLU A 32 0.34 -5.94 -4.86
CA GLU A 32 -1.02 -5.58 -5.23
C GLU A 32 -1.21 -4.11 -4.85
N GLN A 33 -1.32 -3.25 -5.86
CA GLN A 33 -1.56 -1.84 -5.66
C GLN A 33 -2.94 -1.77 -5.03
N VAL A 34 -2.98 -1.77 -3.69
CA VAL A 34 -4.22 -1.71 -2.93
C VAL A 34 -4.87 -0.41 -3.35
N SER A 35 -5.96 -0.53 -4.12
CA SER A 35 -6.66 0.62 -4.69
C SER A 35 -7.04 1.58 -3.57
N CYS A 36 -6.85 2.89 -3.78
CA CYS A 36 -7.49 3.92 -2.96
C CYS A 36 -9.01 3.79 -3.10
N GLY A 37 -9.63 3.04 -2.21
CA GLY A 37 -11.06 2.73 -2.30
C GLY A 37 -11.76 2.63 -0.95
N THR A 38 -11.01 2.47 0.14
CA THR A 38 -11.60 2.40 1.47
C THR A 38 -11.79 3.81 2.01
N GLN A 39 -13.01 4.17 2.41
CA GLN A 39 -13.23 5.43 3.09
C GLN A 39 -12.85 5.32 4.56
N ALA A 40 -12.08 6.29 5.04
CA ALA A 40 -11.71 6.42 6.43
C ALA A 40 -11.81 7.87 6.89
N THR A 41 -12.27 8.06 8.13
CA THR A 41 -12.37 9.38 8.76
C THR A 41 -11.17 9.62 9.66
N VAL A 42 -10.50 10.75 9.48
CA VAL A 42 -9.42 11.20 10.36
C VAL A 42 -9.98 11.52 11.73
N ARG A 43 -9.55 10.77 12.74
CA ARG A 43 -9.86 11.01 14.15
C ARG A 43 -8.60 11.51 14.84
N LEU A 44 -8.63 12.79 15.20
CA LEU A 44 -7.64 13.38 16.10
C LEU A 44 -7.95 12.93 17.53
N CYS A 45 -6.95 12.84 18.40
CA CYS A 45 -7.15 12.46 19.79
C CYS A 45 -8.21 13.33 20.47
N PRO A 46 -9.05 12.73 21.34
CA PRO A 46 -9.96 13.47 22.21
C PRO A 46 -9.14 14.13 23.32
N GLY A 47 -8.55 15.27 22.97
CA GLY A 47 -7.65 16.04 23.82
C GLY A 47 -6.87 16.97 22.92
N TYR A 48 -7.39 18.18 22.69
CA TYR A 48 -6.66 19.28 22.05
C TYR A 48 -5.50 19.79 22.95
N THR A 49 -4.80 18.87 23.61
CA THR A 49 -3.64 19.14 24.43
C THR A 49 -2.44 19.19 23.52
N MET A 50 -1.54 20.15 23.74
CA MET A 50 -0.26 20.31 23.04
C MET A 50 0.66 19.05 23.08
N MET A 51 0.20 17.93 23.65
CA MET A 51 0.91 16.66 23.82
C MET A 51 0.45 15.55 22.86
N CYS A 52 -0.50 15.80 21.96
CA CYS A 52 -0.73 14.88 20.85
C CYS A 52 0.39 15.08 19.84
N LEU A 53 1.53 14.41 20.09
CA LEU A 53 2.49 14.13 19.04
C LEU A 53 1.71 13.57 17.85
N THR A 54 2.08 13.99 16.66
CA THR A 54 1.47 13.62 15.37
C THR A 54 1.29 12.10 15.16
N GLU A 55 1.79 11.28 16.08
CA GLU A 55 1.73 9.83 16.17
C GLU A 55 0.41 9.28 16.71
N HIS A 56 -0.49 10.10 17.27
CA HIS A 56 -1.74 9.60 17.87
C HIS A 56 -3.01 9.85 17.02
N THR A 57 -2.86 10.19 15.73
CA THR A 57 -4.00 10.26 14.81
C THR A 57 -4.42 8.86 14.37
N THR A 58 -5.73 8.58 14.40
CA THR A 58 -6.29 7.31 13.91
C THR A 58 -7.17 7.53 12.68
N LEU A 59 -7.36 6.45 11.92
CA LEU A 59 -8.31 6.40 10.80
C LEU A 59 -9.46 5.49 11.19
N GLU A 60 -10.67 6.03 11.23
CA GLU A 60 -11.88 5.27 11.53
C GLU A 60 -12.57 4.86 10.23
N LEU A 61 -12.70 3.55 10.00
CA LEU A 61 -13.40 2.98 8.86
C LEU A 61 -14.92 3.09 9.04
N ALA A 62 -15.68 2.82 7.97
CA ALA A 62 -17.14 2.90 7.99
C ALA A 62 -17.82 1.89 8.94
N ASP A 63 -17.14 0.78 9.26
CA ASP A 63 -17.59 -0.23 10.23
C ASP A 63 -17.24 0.12 11.69
N GLY A 64 -16.59 1.27 11.92
CA GLY A 64 -16.12 1.71 13.24
C GLY A 64 -14.74 1.21 13.63
N THR A 65 -14.08 0.39 12.80
CA THR A 65 -12.71 -0.07 13.04
C THR A 65 -11.75 1.12 13.07
N ARG A 66 -10.90 1.20 14.09
CA ARG A 66 -9.87 2.22 14.21
C ARG A 66 -8.51 1.66 13.83
N LEU A 67 -7.97 2.22 12.76
CA LEU A 67 -6.62 1.94 12.29
C LEU A 67 -5.65 2.94 12.88
N HIS A 68 -4.47 2.44 13.26
CA HIS A 68 -3.29 3.23 13.58
C HIS A 68 -2.41 3.30 12.32
N PRO A 69 -2.56 4.34 11.49
CA PRO A 69 -1.85 4.46 10.22
C PRO A 69 -0.36 4.73 10.43
N ARG A 70 0.47 4.12 9.59
CA ARG A 70 1.90 4.34 9.53
C ARG A 70 2.43 4.26 8.10
N GLY A 71 3.74 4.47 7.96
CA GLY A 71 4.45 4.42 6.70
C GLY A 71 4.64 5.80 6.07
N PRO A 72 5.47 5.87 5.01
CA PRO A 72 5.96 7.15 4.47
C PRO A 72 4.84 8.03 3.90
N LEU A 73 3.83 7.43 3.26
CA LEU A 73 2.68 8.18 2.74
C LEU A 73 1.86 8.85 3.85
N TRP A 74 1.68 8.14 4.97
CA TRP A 74 0.99 8.70 6.12
C TRP A 74 1.82 9.81 6.77
N SER A 75 3.11 9.57 7.01
CA SER A 75 4.03 10.56 7.59
C SER A 75 4.07 11.86 6.78
N ALA A 76 4.10 11.77 5.44
CA ALA A 76 4.05 12.93 4.55
C ALA A 76 2.70 13.67 4.58
N TYR A 77 1.62 12.96 4.94
CA TYR A 77 0.28 13.53 5.05
C TYR A 77 -0.02 14.18 6.41
N LEU A 78 0.67 13.78 7.49
CA LEU A 78 0.46 14.29 8.86
C LEU A 78 0.25 15.82 8.97
N PRO A 79 1.05 16.68 8.30
CA PRO A 79 0.87 18.13 8.42
C PRO A 79 -0.43 18.68 7.81
N LYS A 80 -1.11 17.88 6.98
CA LYS A 80 -2.31 18.25 6.22
C LYS A 80 -3.59 17.70 6.83
N GLN A 81 -3.49 16.99 7.96
CA GLN A 81 -4.64 16.33 8.59
C GLN A 81 -5.62 17.34 9.16
N VAL A 82 -6.91 17.07 8.97
CA VAL A 82 -7.99 17.82 9.61
C VAL A 82 -8.93 16.84 10.30
N GLY A 83 -9.28 17.09 11.57
CA GLY A 83 -10.20 16.23 12.30
C GLY A 83 -11.57 16.16 11.60
N GLY A 84 -12.08 14.94 11.43
CA GLY A 84 -13.33 14.68 10.72
C GLY A 84 -13.21 14.70 9.19
N GLN A 85 -12.00 14.88 8.64
CA GLN A 85 -11.76 14.75 7.22
C GLN A 85 -11.95 13.30 6.76
N VAL A 86 -12.60 13.12 5.61
CA VAL A 86 -12.75 11.80 5.00
C VAL A 86 -11.70 11.62 3.91
N LEU A 87 -11.00 10.50 3.96
CA LEU A 87 -9.97 10.08 3.03
C LEU A 87 -10.40 8.80 2.32
N SER A 88 -10.01 8.67 1.06
CA SER A 88 -9.98 7.40 0.35
C SER A 88 -8.57 6.82 0.47
N ILE A 89 -8.46 5.67 1.11
CA ILE A 89 -7.20 5.02 1.43
C ILE A 89 -7.12 3.61 0.83
N GLY A 90 -5.89 3.18 0.57
CA GLY A 90 -5.49 1.79 0.49
C GLY A 90 -4.54 1.50 1.64
N TYR A 91 -4.69 0.36 2.30
CA TYR A 91 -3.88 0.02 3.47
C TYR A 91 -3.63 -1.49 3.55
N ARG A 92 -2.58 -1.87 4.28
CA ARG A 92 -2.28 -3.25 4.65
C ARG A 92 -2.21 -3.35 6.16
N LEU A 93 -2.88 -4.35 6.73
CA LEU A 93 -2.73 -4.65 8.15
C LEU A 93 -1.28 -5.06 8.42
N SER A 94 -0.73 -4.54 9.50
CA SER A 94 0.68 -4.65 9.79
C SER A 94 0.86 -4.98 11.27
N ARG A 95 1.91 -5.74 11.62
CA ARG A 95 2.16 -6.07 13.02
C ARG A 95 2.68 -4.84 13.77
N PRO A 96 2.28 -4.63 15.04
CA PRO A 96 2.90 -3.62 15.88
C PRO A 96 4.42 -3.82 15.92
N GLU A 97 5.15 -2.72 15.87
CA GLU A 97 6.57 -2.71 16.22
C GLU A 97 6.66 -2.56 17.74
N GLY A 98 6.61 -3.68 18.47
CA GLY A 98 6.69 -3.69 19.93
C GLY A 98 5.59 -4.49 20.61
N ILE A 99 5.31 -4.15 21.87
CA ILE A 99 4.25 -4.78 22.65
C ILE A 99 2.91 -4.34 22.04
N PRO A 100 2.08 -5.28 21.56
CA PRO A 100 0.77 -4.95 21.01
C PRO A 100 -0.10 -4.32 22.11
N GLU A 101 -0.55 -3.10 21.89
CA GLU A 101 -1.64 -2.52 22.69
C GLU A 101 -2.94 -3.24 22.34
N GLU A 102 -3.66 -3.74 23.34
CA GLU A 102 -4.93 -4.43 23.13
C GLU A 102 -5.94 -3.51 22.43
N GLY A 103 -6.54 -4.00 21.34
CA GLY A 103 -7.53 -3.26 20.56
C GLY A 103 -6.94 -2.29 19.52
N VAL A 104 -5.61 -2.22 19.36
CA VAL A 104 -4.98 -1.36 18.34
C VAL A 104 -4.70 -2.14 17.06
N VAL A 105 -5.22 -1.64 15.94
CA VAL A 105 -5.02 -2.23 14.61
C VAL A 105 -4.03 -1.38 13.82
N TYR A 106 -2.78 -1.82 13.71
CA TYR A 106 -1.76 -1.09 12.95
C TYR A 106 -1.92 -1.32 11.44
N SER A 107 -1.78 -0.26 10.66
CA SER A 107 -1.91 -0.33 9.21
C SER A 107 -0.86 0.50 8.49
N GLU A 108 -0.25 -0.06 7.46
CA GLU A 108 0.60 0.69 6.54
C GLU A 108 -0.26 1.28 5.42
N ILE A 109 -0.20 2.60 5.24
CA ILE A 109 -0.95 3.29 4.20
C ILE A 109 -0.19 3.18 2.87
N THR A 110 -0.80 2.50 1.90
CA THR A 110 -0.24 2.28 0.57
C THR A 110 -0.82 3.23 -0.47
N CYS A 111 -1.96 3.87 -0.18
CA CYS A 111 -2.60 4.85 -1.03
C CYS A 111 -3.42 5.83 -0.18
N LEU A 112 -3.39 7.14 -0.49
CA LEU A 112 -4.14 8.16 0.25
C LEU A 112 -4.61 9.28 -0.68
N LYS A 113 -5.90 9.60 -0.66
CA LYS A 113 -6.52 10.70 -1.39
C LYS A 113 -7.57 11.42 -0.53
N PRO A 114 -7.55 12.75 -0.40
CA PRO A 114 -8.68 13.48 0.16
C PRO A 114 -9.95 13.23 -0.64
N VAL A 115 -11.08 13.03 0.02
CA VAL A 115 -12.38 13.00 -0.67
C VAL A 115 -12.87 14.44 -0.82
N ASP A 116 -12.89 14.95 -2.05
CA ASP A 116 -13.49 16.26 -2.33
C ASP A 116 -15.01 16.19 -2.14
N ARG A 117 -15.52 16.90 -1.12
CA ARG A 117 -16.96 17.09 -0.92
C ARG A 117 -17.60 18.04 -1.94
N ARG A 118 -16.87 18.54 -2.94
CA ARG A 118 -17.37 19.48 -3.97
C ARG A 118 -18.24 18.82 -5.05
N GLY A 119 -18.71 17.59 -4.81
CA GLY A 119 -19.56 16.82 -5.73
C GLY A 119 -21.05 16.81 -5.40
N THR A 120 -21.57 17.72 -4.56
CA THR A 120 -23.02 17.86 -4.35
C THR A 120 -23.51 19.09 -5.09
N THR A 121 -24.08 18.86 -6.27
CA THR A 121 -24.93 19.73 -7.10
C THR A 121 -24.92 21.21 -6.75
N ALA A 122 -24.13 22.01 -7.48
CA ALA A 122 -24.45 23.42 -7.62
C ALA A 122 -25.83 23.49 -8.33
N PRO A 123 -26.86 24.14 -7.76
CA PRO A 123 -28.04 24.47 -8.55
C PRO A 123 -27.55 25.39 -9.68
N SER A 124 -27.67 24.90 -10.92
CA SER A 124 -27.47 25.72 -12.10
C SER A 124 -28.42 26.91 -11.99
N ALA A 125 -27.87 28.10 -11.79
CA ALA A 125 -28.61 29.34 -11.91
C ALA A 125 -29.03 29.47 -13.39
N GLY A 126 -30.21 28.93 -13.70
CA GLY A 126 -30.89 29.18 -14.95
C GLY A 126 -31.38 30.63 -14.96
N ASN A 127 -30.65 31.49 -15.66
CA ASN A 127 -31.09 32.83 -16.02
C ASN A 127 -32.48 32.79 -16.66
N ARG A 128 -33.40 33.60 -16.15
CA ARG A 128 -34.48 34.22 -16.91
C ARG A 128 -34.44 35.72 -16.68
#